data_AF-A0A0G1N0F6-F1
#
_entry.id   AF-A0A0G1N0F6-F1
#
_cell.length_a   1.000
_cell.length_b   1.000
_cell.length_c   1.000
_cell.angle_alpha   90.00
_cell.angle_beta   90.00
_cell.angle_gamma   90.00
#
_symmetry.space_group_name_H-M   'P 1'
#
loop_
_entity.id
_entity.type
_entity.pdbx_description
1 polymer ?
#
loop_
_entity_poly.entity_id
_entity_poly.type
_entity_poly.pdbx_seq_one_letter_code
_entity_poly.pdbx_strand_id
1 'polypeptide(L)'
;MANASASAPAVSKRSLSNMLEKTPGSNPDAKRITSAFLPEEQEQLQALVNIFIEESSNLEDYADIYGQAEITKDQIRVTELREKFAKKDSPQDKRNKFYSQILEMIVRDFGNNWLPGYFSKASEYDDYFNGTDLVWELRSETGTVQRIAIDVTSGGTDYHNKVEKAKLALSTSDKFQTVKYFTSEMEELAGEVSLPKIVIGIERHKLIKLARLYLQLVNAHGSLKDKIYRNIVAFDLGQDLVNETTEQLDNWQSVIEKNINIATEQAATFTKEEEKQKIRIRISRLSEMLEQLKAIKETILAGVKKKDPRTGE
;
A
#
# COMPACT_ATOMS: atom_id res chain seq x y z
N MET A 1 35.67 8.34 6.21
CA MET A 1 35.69 6.96 6.75
C MET A 1 35.76 7.04 8.26
N ALA A 2 34.63 6.81 8.93
CA ALA A 2 34.55 6.57 10.37
C ALA A 2 33.29 5.73 10.63
N ASN A 3 33.49 4.49 11.09
CA ASN A 3 32.45 3.57 11.52
C ASN A 3 31.95 3.99 12.91
N ALA A 4 30.65 4.12 13.07
CA ALA A 4 30.01 4.16 14.38
C ALA A 4 29.12 2.93 14.53
N SER A 5 29.62 1.95 15.30
CA SER A 5 28.87 0.78 15.75
C SER A 5 27.95 1.17 16.90
N ALA A 6 26.64 1.05 16.72
CA ALA A 6 25.69 1.06 17.82
C ALA A 6 25.35 -0.39 18.19
N SER A 7 25.80 -0.81 19.37
CA SER A 7 25.49 -2.12 19.97
C SER A 7 24.06 -2.14 20.51
N ALA A 8 23.23 -3.08 20.04
CA ALA A 8 21.92 -3.36 20.62
C ALA A 8 22.04 -4.00 22.02
N PRO A 9 21.12 -3.72 22.96
CA PRO A 9 21.16 -4.29 24.30
C PRO A 9 20.88 -5.79 24.29
N ALA A 10 21.66 -6.54 25.07
CA ALA A 10 21.58 -7.99 25.17
C ALA A 10 20.32 -8.43 25.93
N VAL A 11 19.25 -8.78 25.20
CA VAL A 11 18.09 -9.49 25.75
C VAL A 11 18.42 -10.97 25.88
N SER A 12 18.21 -11.51 27.08
CA SER A 12 18.56 -12.87 27.51
C SER A 12 18.04 -13.96 26.56
N LYS A 13 18.98 -14.70 25.93
CA LYS A 13 18.76 -15.84 25.01
C LYS A 13 17.94 -17.01 25.59
N ARG A 14 17.54 -16.99 26.87
CA ARG A 14 16.87 -18.10 27.55
C ARG A 14 15.33 -18.06 27.53
N SER A 15 14.70 -16.97 27.08
CA SER A 15 13.24 -16.82 27.18
C SER A 15 12.45 -17.41 26.00
N LEU A 16 12.97 -17.30 24.76
CA LEU A 16 12.18 -17.59 23.56
C LEU A 16 12.06 -19.08 23.20
N SER A 17 13.06 -19.90 23.57
CA SER A 17 13.11 -21.31 23.19
C SER A 17 12.01 -22.17 23.85
N ASN A 18 11.53 -21.77 25.02
CA ASN A 18 10.58 -22.55 25.81
C ASN A 18 9.09 -22.28 25.45
N MET A 19 8.80 -21.31 24.58
CA MET A 19 7.42 -20.95 24.23
C MET A 19 6.83 -21.75 23.05
N LEU A 20 7.65 -22.54 22.33
CA LEU A 20 7.25 -23.15 21.06
C LEU A 20 7.06 -24.68 21.09
N GLU A 21 7.30 -25.36 22.20
CA GLU A 21 7.07 -26.80 22.32
C GLU A 21 5.81 -27.17 23.11
N LYS A 22 4.62 -26.72 22.68
CA LYS A 22 3.36 -27.41 23.04
C LYS A 22 2.37 -27.38 21.87
N THR A 23 2.12 -28.56 21.32
CA THR A 23 1.05 -28.86 20.35
C THR A 23 -0.33 -28.44 20.90
N PRO A 24 -1.28 -28.01 20.04
CA PRO A 24 -2.50 -27.36 20.48
C PRO A 24 -3.56 -28.40 20.91
N GLY A 25 -3.69 -28.59 22.23
CA GLY A 25 -4.89 -29.10 22.88
C GLY A 25 -5.51 -27.99 23.72
N SER A 26 -6.65 -27.44 23.28
CA SER A 26 -7.61 -26.63 24.04
C SER A 26 -7.06 -25.78 25.20
N ASN A 27 -6.07 -24.91 24.94
CA ASN A 27 -5.59 -23.94 25.94
C ASN A 27 -6.09 -22.53 25.57
N PRO A 28 -6.85 -21.84 26.44
CA PRO A 28 -7.26 -20.44 26.20
C PRO A 28 -6.06 -19.49 25.97
N ASP A 29 -4.87 -19.83 26.48
CA ASP A 29 -3.64 -19.07 26.23
C ASP A 29 -3.14 -19.20 24.77
N ALA A 30 -3.39 -20.33 24.10
CA ALA A 30 -3.05 -20.49 22.69
C ALA A 30 -3.90 -19.58 21.78
N LYS A 31 -5.19 -19.38 22.12
CA LYS A 31 -6.05 -18.38 21.45
C LYS A 31 -5.56 -16.95 21.70
N ARG A 32 -5.06 -16.67 22.91
CA ARG A 32 -4.57 -15.35 23.32
C ARG A 32 -3.29 -14.95 22.60
N ILE A 33 -2.37 -15.91 22.40
CA ILE A 33 -1.15 -15.69 21.61
C ILE A 33 -1.52 -15.35 20.16
N THR A 34 -2.59 -15.89 19.59
CA THR A 34 -2.94 -15.65 18.17
C THR A 34 -3.71 -14.37 17.85
N SER A 35 -4.24 -13.63 18.83
CA SER A 35 -5.20 -12.53 18.58
C SER A 35 -4.69 -11.13 18.93
N ALA A 36 -3.56 -11.01 19.63
CA ALA A 36 -2.91 -9.73 19.93
C ALA A 36 -1.39 -9.91 20.09
N PHE A 37 -0.67 -8.79 20.01
CA PHE A 37 0.75 -8.72 20.36
C PHE A 37 0.95 -8.71 21.88
N LEU A 38 2.05 -9.31 22.33
CA LEU A 38 2.55 -9.12 23.68
C LEU A 38 3.09 -7.68 23.85
N PRO A 39 3.16 -7.13 25.08
CA PRO A 39 3.67 -5.77 25.31
C PRO A 39 5.07 -5.53 24.71
N GLU A 40 5.99 -6.49 24.88
CA GLU A 40 7.34 -6.41 24.31
C GLU A 40 7.35 -6.45 22.78
N GLU A 41 6.47 -7.25 22.17
CA GLU A 41 6.31 -7.29 20.70
C GLU A 41 5.77 -5.95 20.19
N GLN A 42 4.81 -5.37 20.91
CA GLN A 42 4.21 -4.09 20.55
C GLN A 42 5.22 -2.94 20.65
N GLU A 43 6.06 -2.92 21.68
CA GLU A 43 7.12 -1.91 21.83
C GLU A 43 8.14 -2.00 20.68
N GLN A 44 8.62 -3.20 20.35
CA GLN A 44 9.55 -3.41 19.25
C GLN A 44 8.94 -3.03 17.89
N LEU A 45 7.69 -3.43 17.63
CA LEU A 45 6.98 -3.06 16.40
C LEU A 45 6.75 -1.55 16.32
N GLN A 46 6.42 -0.89 17.44
CA GLN A 46 6.24 0.57 17.45
C GLN A 46 7.55 1.29 17.12
N ALA A 47 8.70 0.81 17.62
CA ALA A 47 9.99 1.37 17.27
C ALA A 47 10.30 1.25 15.77
N LEU A 48 10.00 0.08 15.17
CA LEU A 48 10.17 -0.14 13.73
C LEU A 48 9.21 0.72 12.89
N VAL A 49 7.95 0.84 13.31
CA VAL A 49 6.97 1.71 12.69
C VAL A 49 7.40 3.18 12.75
N ASN A 50 7.99 3.64 13.85
CA ASN A 50 8.48 5.02 13.94
C ASN A 50 9.61 5.29 12.94
N ILE A 51 10.55 4.36 12.80
CA ILE A 51 11.61 4.44 11.78
C ILE A 51 10.98 4.49 10.37
N PHE A 52 10.05 3.57 10.09
CA PHE A 52 9.32 3.57 8.82
C PHE A 52 8.57 4.88 8.58
N ILE A 53 7.99 5.51 9.62
CA ILE A 53 7.32 6.81 9.51
C ILE A 53 8.29 7.91 9.10
N GLU A 54 9.48 7.95 9.71
CA GLU A 54 10.54 8.93 9.45
C GLU A 54 11.16 8.82 8.04
N GLU A 55 11.00 7.68 7.37
CA GLU A 55 11.45 7.46 5.99
C GLU A 55 10.56 8.11 4.91
N SER A 56 9.45 8.76 5.28
CA SER A 56 8.63 9.50 4.30
C SER A 56 9.45 10.54 3.54
N SER A 57 9.13 10.74 2.25
CA SER A 57 9.72 11.82 1.44
C SER A 57 9.64 13.16 2.15
N ASN A 58 10.77 13.85 2.27
CA ASN A 58 10.81 15.21 2.76
C ASN A 58 10.28 16.14 1.66
N LEU A 59 9.22 16.90 1.96
CA LEU A 59 8.59 17.80 0.98
C LEU A 59 9.58 18.86 0.46
N GLU A 60 10.54 19.27 1.29
CA GLU A 60 11.57 20.26 0.91
C GLU A 60 12.47 19.77 -0.23
N ASP A 61 12.62 18.44 -0.42
CA ASP A 61 13.39 17.87 -1.52
C ASP A 61 12.76 18.17 -2.90
N TYR A 62 11.51 18.65 -2.92
CA TYR A 62 10.75 19.00 -4.12
C TYR A 62 10.60 20.52 -4.32
N ALA A 63 11.40 21.34 -3.62
CA ALA A 63 11.35 22.80 -3.71
C ALA A 63 11.57 23.33 -5.14
N ASP A 64 12.40 22.66 -5.93
CA ASP A 64 12.64 23.03 -7.33
C ASP A 64 11.43 22.75 -8.25
N ILE A 65 10.49 21.89 -7.81
CA ILE A 65 9.30 21.50 -8.58
C ILE A 65 8.08 22.35 -8.19
N TYR A 66 7.81 22.50 -6.89
CA TYR A 66 6.60 23.16 -6.38
C TYR A 66 6.84 24.58 -5.85
N GLY A 67 8.09 24.93 -5.53
CA GLY A 67 8.44 26.18 -4.87
C GLY A 67 8.08 26.20 -3.38
N GLN A 68 8.82 27.01 -2.62
CA GLN A 68 8.72 27.07 -1.16
C GLN A 68 7.33 27.44 -0.65
N ALA A 69 6.61 28.30 -1.37
CA ALA A 69 5.29 28.78 -0.95
C ALA A 69 4.24 27.65 -0.97
N GLU A 70 4.29 26.75 -1.96
CA GLU A 70 3.39 25.61 -2.04
C GLU A 70 3.74 24.55 -0.99
N ILE A 71 5.03 24.25 -0.83
CA ILE A 71 5.51 23.32 0.21
C ILE A 71 5.09 23.77 1.60
N THR A 72 5.30 25.04 1.94
CA THR A 72 4.91 25.60 3.24
C THR A 72 3.40 25.46 3.47
N LYS A 73 2.60 25.75 2.44
CA LYS A 73 1.13 25.62 2.50
C LYS A 73 0.70 24.18 2.74
N ASP A 74 1.34 23.23 2.06
CA ASP A 74 1.04 21.80 2.19
C ASP A 74 1.50 21.22 3.53
N GLN A 75 2.65 21.66 4.06
CA GLN A 75 3.12 21.31 5.41
C GLN A 75 2.18 21.80 6.52
N ILE A 76 1.69 23.05 6.41
CA ILE A 76 0.70 23.60 7.36
C ILE A 76 -0.55 22.72 7.36
N ARG A 77 -1.04 22.39 6.18
CA ARG A 77 -2.21 21.53 5.98
C ARG A 77 -2.04 20.12 6.54
N VAL A 78 -0.88 19.49 6.32
CA VAL A 78 -0.53 18.19 6.90
C VAL A 78 -0.58 18.27 8.42
N THR A 79 -0.02 19.33 9.00
CA THR A 79 -0.03 19.57 10.45
C THR A 79 -1.45 19.71 11.00
N GLU A 80 -2.30 20.51 10.34
CA GLU A 80 -3.71 20.68 10.72
C GLU A 80 -4.50 19.36 10.68
N LEU A 81 -4.33 18.56 9.63
CA LEU A 81 -5.00 17.27 9.50
C LEU A 81 -4.50 16.27 10.55
N ARG A 82 -3.19 16.20 10.77
CA ARG A 82 -2.57 15.36 11.81
C ARG A 82 -3.18 15.65 13.18
N GLU A 83 -3.26 16.92 13.56
CA GLU A 83 -3.87 17.32 14.84
C GLU A 83 -5.37 16.98 14.90
N LYS A 84 -6.09 17.21 13.81
CA LYS A 84 -7.52 16.94 13.72
C LYS A 84 -7.82 15.45 13.88
N PHE A 85 -7.04 14.58 13.26
CA PHE A 85 -7.18 13.14 13.41
C PHE A 85 -6.78 12.69 14.82
N ALA A 86 -5.65 13.17 15.34
CA ALA A 86 -5.20 12.84 16.70
C ALA A 86 -6.24 13.17 17.80
N LYS A 87 -7.01 14.26 17.62
CA LYS A 87 -8.10 14.66 18.52
C LYS A 87 -9.37 13.79 18.40
N LYS A 88 -9.59 13.14 17.26
CA LYS A 88 -10.79 12.34 16.97
C LYS A 88 -10.58 10.84 17.19
N ASP A 89 -9.35 10.37 17.16
CA ASP A 89 -9.03 8.95 17.21
C ASP A 89 -9.47 8.32 18.54
N SER A 90 -10.43 7.40 18.46
CA SER A 90 -10.76 6.52 19.56
C SER A 90 -9.60 5.55 19.85
N PRO A 91 -9.58 4.88 21.02
CA PRO A 91 -8.61 3.82 21.27
C PRO A 91 -8.64 2.69 20.23
N GLN A 92 -9.79 2.45 19.59
CA GLN A 92 -9.90 1.47 18.52
C GLN A 92 -9.23 1.97 17.23
N ASP A 93 -9.38 3.25 16.90
CA ASP A 93 -8.76 3.86 15.71
C ASP A 93 -7.24 3.86 15.84
N LYS A 94 -6.71 4.21 17.01
CA LYS A 94 -5.27 4.14 17.29
C LYS A 94 -4.72 2.72 17.13
N ARG A 95 -5.48 1.71 17.59
CA ARG A 95 -5.10 0.31 17.39
C ARG A 95 -5.12 -0.08 15.92
N ASN A 96 -6.19 0.26 15.18
CA ASN A 96 -6.27 -0.05 13.76
C ASN A 96 -5.13 0.62 12.98
N LYS A 97 -4.84 1.90 13.27
CA LYS A 97 -3.72 2.62 12.69
C LYS A 97 -2.39 1.90 12.93
N PHE A 98 -2.11 1.50 14.16
CA PHE A 98 -0.89 0.75 14.50
C PHE A 98 -0.76 -0.55 13.67
N TYR A 99 -1.84 -1.33 13.56
CA TYR A 99 -1.82 -2.54 12.74
C TYR A 99 -1.66 -2.23 11.24
N SER A 100 -2.32 -1.20 10.71
CA SER A 100 -2.18 -0.80 9.31
C SER A 100 -0.74 -0.39 9.00
N GLN A 101 -0.11 0.41 9.87
CA GLN A 101 1.29 0.83 9.71
C GLN A 101 2.28 -0.34 9.74
N ILE A 102 2.01 -1.37 10.55
CA ILE A 102 2.81 -2.61 10.50
C ILE A 102 2.65 -3.29 9.13
N LEU A 103 1.43 -3.36 8.60
CA LEU A 103 1.19 -3.96 7.30
C LEU A 103 1.83 -3.14 6.17
N GLU A 104 1.74 -1.81 6.21
CA GLU A 104 2.41 -0.89 5.27
C GLU A 104 3.91 -1.15 5.21
N MET A 105 4.58 -1.17 6.37
CA MET A 105 6.01 -1.45 6.48
C MET A 105 6.37 -2.82 5.88
N ILE A 106 5.60 -3.87 6.22
CA ILE A 106 5.86 -5.21 5.71
C ILE A 106 5.62 -5.30 4.20
N VAL A 107 4.57 -4.67 3.67
CA VAL A 107 4.30 -4.62 2.23
C VAL A 107 5.38 -3.81 1.51
N ARG A 108 5.89 -2.73 2.09
CA ARG A 108 7.02 -1.98 1.53
C ARG A 108 8.27 -2.85 1.43
N ASP A 109 8.58 -3.61 2.47
CA ASP A 109 9.80 -4.44 2.54
C ASP A 109 9.73 -5.73 1.71
N PHE A 110 8.56 -6.35 1.62
CA PHE A 110 8.39 -7.69 1.03
C PHE A 110 7.46 -7.73 -0.17
N GLY A 111 6.79 -6.63 -0.51
CA GLY A 111 5.85 -6.57 -1.63
C GLY A 111 6.49 -7.05 -2.94
N ASN A 112 7.75 -6.67 -3.18
CA ASN A 112 8.52 -7.10 -4.34
C ASN A 112 8.92 -8.59 -4.33
N ASN A 113 8.75 -9.31 -3.23
CA ASN A 113 8.90 -10.76 -3.20
C ASN A 113 7.64 -11.48 -3.69
N TRP A 114 6.47 -10.90 -3.42
CA TRP A 114 5.19 -11.47 -3.76
C TRP A 114 4.66 -11.01 -5.13
N LEU A 115 4.94 -9.75 -5.47
CA LEU A 115 4.43 -9.07 -6.64
C LEU A 115 5.58 -8.53 -7.49
N PRO A 116 5.42 -8.35 -8.81
CA PRO A 116 6.44 -7.73 -9.66
C PRO A 116 6.60 -6.24 -9.32
N GLY A 117 7.82 -5.71 -9.39
CA GLY A 117 8.06 -4.26 -9.28
C GLY A 117 8.55 -3.78 -7.91
N TYR A 118 8.39 -2.47 -7.65
CA TYR A 118 8.90 -1.76 -6.46
C TYR A 118 7.76 -1.09 -5.70
N PHE A 119 7.88 -1.06 -4.37
CA PHE A 119 6.94 -0.43 -3.47
C PHE A 119 7.66 0.71 -2.76
N SER A 120 7.28 1.94 -3.04
CA SER A 120 7.78 3.12 -2.36
C SER A 120 6.73 3.66 -1.40
N LYS A 121 7.19 4.31 -0.33
CA LYS A 121 6.29 4.98 0.60
C LYS A 121 5.82 6.29 0.00
N ALA A 122 4.53 6.59 0.17
CA ALA A 122 4.00 7.89 -0.24
C ALA A 122 4.45 9.01 0.72
N SER A 123 4.30 10.26 0.27
CA SER A 123 4.58 11.41 1.12
C SER A 123 3.55 11.52 2.26
N GLU A 124 3.92 12.17 3.37
CA GLU A 124 2.94 12.44 4.44
C GLU A 124 1.75 13.27 3.93
N TYR A 125 1.98 14.12 2.92
CA TYR A 125 0.90 14.87 2.29
C TYR A 125 -0.14 13.91 1.67
N ASP A 126 0.30 12.92 0.92
CA ASP A 126 -0.60 11.98 0.24
C ASP A 126 -1.26 10.98 1.17
N ASP A 127 -0.62 10.59 2.27
CA ASP A 127 -1.26 9.84 3.36
C ASP A 127 -2.48 10.63 3.89
N TYR A 128 -2.28 11.90 4.29
CA TYR A 128 -3.37 12.69 4.88
C TYR A 128 -4.43 13.16 3.88
N PHE A 129 -4.05 13.53 2.65
CA PHE A 129 -4.96 14.12 1.67
C PHE A 129 -5.63 13.08 0.78
N ASN A 130 -4.86 12.09 0.33
CA ASN A 130 -5.29 11.12 -0.67
C ASN A 130 -5.50 9.72 -0.06
N GLY A 131 -5.08 9.51 1.20
CA GLY A 131 -5.10 8.19 1.85
C GLY A 131 -4.25 7.20 1.07
N THR A 132 -3.11 7.64 0.53
CA THR A 132 -2.18 6.78 -0.19
C THR A 132 -0.98 6.53 0.73
N ASP A 133 -0.77 5.27 1.11
CA ASP A 133 0.31 4.88 2.01
C ASP A 133 1.55 4.46 1.23
N LEU A 134 1.34 3.75 0.13
CA LEU A 134 2.41 3.26 -0.75
C LEU A 134 2.09 3.57 -2.22
N VAL A 135 3.13 3.67 -3.04
CA VAL A 135 3.04 3.63 -4.50
C VAL A 135 3.73 2.36 -4.98
N TRP A 136 3.03 1.60 -5.79
CA TRP A 136 3.56 0.40 -6.44
C TRP A 136 3.87 0.70 -7.91
N GLU A 137 5.14 0.60 -8.27
CA GLU A 137 5.64 0.72 -9.64
C GLU A 137 5.95 -0.64 -10.24
N LEU A 138 5.52 -0.86 -11.48
CA LEU A 138 5.73 -2.09 -12.23
C LEU A 138 6.09 -1.74 -13.68
N ARG A 139 6.96 -2.56 -14.29
CA ARG A 139 7.38 -2.36 -15.68
C ARG A 139 6.71 -3.40 -16.57
N SER A 140 6.01 -2.93 -17.61
CA SER A 140 5.44 -3.80 -18.64
C SER A 140 6.54 -4.49 -19.45
N GLU A 141 6.17 -5.50 -20.24
CA GLU A 141 7.12 -6.16 -21.15
C GLU A 141 7.68 -5.21 -22.22
N THR A 142 6.91 -4.17 -22.57
CA THR A 142 7.35 -3.10 -23.49
C THR A 142 8.27 -2.08 -22.84
N GLY A 143 8.56 -2.22 -21.55
CA GLY A 143 9.39 -1.30 -20.79
C GLY A 143 8.65 -0.09 -20.21
N THR A 144 7.34 0.03 -20.41
CA THR A 144 6.54 1.15 -19.87
C THR A 144 6.38 1.01 -18.35
N VAL A 145 6.68 2.08 -17.60
CA VAL A 145 6.43 2.10 -16.16
C VAL A 145 4.95 2.40 -15.90
N GLN A 146 4.29 1.52 -15.16
CA GLN A 146 2.93 1.67 -14.68
C GLN A 146 2.94 1.77 -13.17
N ARG A 147 1.90 2.38 -12.61
CA ARG A 147 1.87 2.79 -11.20
C ARG A 147 0.49 2.66 -10.60
N ILE A 148 0.45 2.28 -9.33
CA ILE A 148 -0.77 2.12 -8.55
C ILE A 148 -0.54 2.75 -7.18
N ALA A 149 -1.49 3.55 -6.72
CA ALA A 149 -1.52 4.03 -5.36
C ALA A 149 -2.21 2.99 -4.47
N ILE A 150 -1.64 2.74 -3.30
CA ILE A 150 -2.09 1.71 -2.36
C ILE A 150 -2.51 2.36 -1.05
N ASP A 151 -3.67 1.94 -0.56
CA ASP A 151 -4.21 2.30 0.74
C ASP A 151 -4.36 1.03 1.59
N VAL A 152 -3.59 0.94 2.65
CA VAL A 152 -3.46 -0.23 3.50
C VAL A 152 -4.41 -0.11 4.69
N THR A 153 -5.03 -1.22 5.06
CA THR A 153 -5.85 -1.27 6.26
C THR A 153 -5.87 -2.64 6.93
N SER A 154 -6.16 -2.63 8.22
CA SER A 154 -6.21 -3.81 9.08
C SER A 154 -7.55 -3.88 9.84
N GLY A 155 -8.65 -3.93 9.08
CA GLY A 155 -9.99 -4.16 9.61
C GLY A 155 -11.06 -4.26 8.52
N GLY A 156 -11.96 -5.26 8.60
CA GLY A 156 -12.92 -5.54 7.53
C GLY A 156 -13.89 -4.41 7.22
N THR A 157 -14.45 -3.73 8.23
CA THR A 157 -15.35 -2.59 8.01
C THR A 157 -14.63 -1.40 7.37
N ASP A 158 -13.38 -1.13 7.80
CA ASP A 158 -12.59 -0.02 7.27
C ASP A 158 -12.16 -0.31 5.83
N TYR A 159 -11.75 -1.54 5.54
CA TYR A 159 -11.46 -2.03 4.18
C TYR A 159 -12.65 -1.81 3.24
N HIS A 160 -13.86 -2.27 3.57
CA HIS A 160 -15.01 -2.10 2.69
C HIS A 160 -15.32 -0.62 2.43
N ASN A 161 -15.26 0.22 3.48
CA ASN A 161 -15.46 1.65 3.35
C ASN A 161 -14.41 2.32 2.46
N LYS A 162 -13.14 1.90 2.55
CA LYS A 162 -12.04 2.42 1.71
C LYS A 162 -12.22 2.00 0.25
N VAL A 163 -12.59 0.74 -0.02
CA VAL A 163 -12.88 0.26 -1.37
C VAL A 163 -14.06 1.03 -1.98
N GLU A 164 -15.18 1.17 -1.28
CA GLU A 164 -16.33 1.91 -1.81
C GLU A 164 -16.01 3.39 -2.04
N LYS A 165 -15.15 4.01 -1.21
CA LYS A 165 -14.66 5.38 -1.46
C LYS A 165 -13.82 5.47 -2.74
N ALA A 166 -12.90 4.53 -2.96
CA ALA A 166 -12.09 4.47 -4.19
C ALA A 166 -12.99 4.27 -5.42
N LYS A 167 -14.03 3.42 -5.29
CA LYS A 167 -15.06 3.20 -6.31
C LYS A 167 -15.82 4.45 -6.66
N LEU A 168 -16.30 5.14 -5.62
CA LEU A 168 -17.09 6.35 -5.77
C LEU A 168 -16.25 7.45 -6.45
N ALA A 169 -14.99 7.60 -6.05
CA ALA A 169 -14.06 8.55 -6.68
C ALA A 169 -13.91 8.29 -8.18
N LEU A 170 -13.72 7.02 -8.58
CA LEU A 170 -13.66 6.64 -10.01
C LEU A 170 -14.99 6.84 -10.73
N SER A 171 -16.12 6.58 -10.07
CA SER A 171 -17.44 6.72 -10.70
C SER A 171 -17.84 8.17 -10.96
N THR A 172 -17.27 9.12 -10.20
CA THR A 172 -17.64 10.54 -10.23
C THR A 172 -16.59 11.45 -10.86
N SER A 173 -15.41 10.90 -11.19
CA SER A 173 -14.28 11.63 -11.75
C SER A 173 -13.88 11.06 -13.11
N ASP A 174 -13.49 11.92 -14.04
CA ASP A 174 -12.90 11.52 -15.33
C ASP A 174 -11.35 11.54 -15.27
N LYS A 175 -10.80 11.37 -14.06
CA LYS A 175 -9.36 11.28 -13.79
C LYS A 175 -9.11 10.40 -12.57
N PHE A 176 -7.92 9.81 -12.52
CA PHE A 176 -7.41 9.15 -11.33
C PHE A 176 -7.07 10.16 -10.23
N GLN A 177 -6.82 9.65 -9.01
CA GLN A 177 -6.30 10.49 -7.94
C GLN A 177 -4.88 10.94 -8.26
N THR A 178 -4.47 12.04 -7.63
CA THR A 178 -3.17 12.67 -7.84
C THR A 178 -2.31 12.39 -6.62
N VAL A 179 -1.12 11.84 -6.82
CA VAL A 179 -0.08 11.71 -5.77
C VAL A 179 0.98 12.78 -6.01
N LYS A 180 1.29 13.58 -4.98
CA LYS A 180 2.33 14.62 -5.02
C LYS A 180 3.63 14.11 -4.40
N TYR A 181 4.70 14.89 -4.54
CA TYR A 181 5.98 14.62 -3.85
C TYR A 181 6.47 13.18 -4.06
N PHE A 182 6.27 12.67 -5.28
CA PHE A 182 6.61 11.32 -5.66
C PHE A 182 7.93 11.32 -6.41
N THR A 183 8.81 10.37 -6.08
CA THR A 183 10.01 10.06 -6.86
C THR A 183 9.93 8.61 -7.30
N SER A 184 10.15 8.36 -8.58
CA SER A 184 10.13 7.02 -9.14
C SER A 184 11.43 6.27 -8.85
N GLU A 185 11.30 5.00 -8.50
CA GLU A 185 12.37 4.00 -8.40
C GLU A 185 12.71 3.38 -9.77
N MET A 186 11.88 3.63 -10.80
CA MET A 186 11.99 2.99 -12.11
C MET A 186 12.38 3.94 -13.25
N GLU A 187 12.21 5.25 -13.10
CA GLU A 187 12.55 6.22 -14.13
C GLU A 187 12.92 7.58 -13.53
N GLU A 188 13.51 8.46 -14.32
CA GLU A 188 13.86 9.83 -13.91
C GLU A 188 12.62 10.73 -13.88
N LEU A 189 11.67 10.39 -13.00
CA LEU A 189 10.43 11.10 -12.77
C LEU A 189 10.32 11.51 -11.30
N ALA A 190 10.12 12.80 -11.07
CA ALA A 190 9.81 13.36 -9.76
C ALA A 190 8.70 14.40 -9.86
N GLY A 191 7.85 14.49 -8.83
CA GLY A 191 6.76 15.45 -8.73
C GLY A 191 5.38 14.80 -8.61
N GLU A 192 4.46 15.17 -9.50
CA GLU A 192 3.05 14.77 -9.43
C GLU A 192 2.74 13.65 -10.44
N VAL A 193 1.99 12.63 -9.99
CA VAL A 193 1.51 11.53 -10.85
C VAL A 193 0.02 11.23 -10.61
N SER A 194 -0.70 10.84 -11.66
CA SER A 194 -2.11 10.47 -11.57
C SER A 194 -2.28 8.95 -11.65
N LEU A 195 -2.74 8.33 -10.56
CA LEU A 195 -2.65 6.88 -10.36
C LEU A 195 -3.99 6.26 -9.94
N PRO A 196 -4.37 5.08 -10.49
CA PRO A 196 -5.47 4.32 -9.92
C PRO A 196 -5.15 3.93 -8.47
N LYS A 197 -6.20 3.82 -7.65
CA LYS A 197 -6.09 3.47 -6.24
C LYS A 197 -6.59 2.05 -6.01
N ILE A 198 -5.85 1.26 -5.25
CA ILE A 198 -6.33 0.00 -4.68
C ILE A 198 -6.22 0.03 -3.16
N VAL A 199 -7.03 -0.79 -2.50
CA VAL A 199 -7.03 -0.92 -1.05
C VAL A 199 -6.56 -2.31 -0.67
N ILE A 200 -5.54 -2.43 0.17
CA ILE A 200 -5.04 -3.72 0.63
C ILE A 200 -5.49 -3.93 2.07
N GLY A 201 -6.32 -4.95 2.28
CA GLY A 201 -6.77 -5.40 3.59
C GLY A 201 -6.23 -6.78 3.94
N ILE A 202 -5.78 -6.97 5.18
CA ILE A 202 -5.52 -8.32 5.70
C ILE A 202 -6.27 -8.54 7.02
N GLU A 203 -6.67 -9.79 7.26
CA GLU A 203 -7.21 -10.19 8.54
C GLU A 203 -6.16 -10.03 9.65
N ARG A 204 -6.58 -9.42 10.77
CA ARG A 204 -5.69 -9.09 11.89
C ARG A 204 -4.85 -10.27 12.39
N HIS A 205 -5.42 -11.47 12.44
CA HIS A 205 -4.70 -12.63 12.95
C HIS A 205 -3.62 -13.12 11.96
N LYS A 206 -3.80 -12.93 10.64
CA LYS A 206 -2.76 -13.18 9.64
C LYS A 206 -1.64 -12.14 9.79
N LEU A 207 -2.00 -10.86 9.95
CA LEU A 207 -1.03 -9.78 10.19
C LEU A 207 -0.17 -10.04 11.43
N ILE A 208 -0.77 -10.45 12.55
CA ILE A 208 -0.02 -10.73 13.78
C ILE A 208 1.03 -11.83 13.56
N LYS A 209 0.68 -12.90 12.82
CA LYS A 209 1.63 -13.97 12.48
C LYS A 209 2.77 -13.44 11.62
N LEU A 210 2.44 -12.65 10.59
CA LEU A 210 3.42 -12.08 9.68
C LEU A 210 4.36 -11.08 10.37
N ALA A 211 3.83 -10.21 11.21
CA ALA A 211 4.59 -9.24 12.01
C ALA A 211 5.54 -9.93 13.00
N ARG A 212 5.16 -11.08 13.57
CA ARG A 212 6.08 -11.88 14.39
C ARG A 212 7.22 -12.48 13.60
N LEU A 213 6.96 -12.96 12.38
CA LEU A 213 8.03 -13.42 11.49
C LEU A 213 8.98 -12.25 11.15
N TYR A 214 8.41 -11.07 10.89
CA TYR A 214 9.19 -9.85 10.65
C TYR A 214 10.08 -9.48 11.86
N LEU A 215 9.53 -9.47 13.08
CA LEU A 215 10.32 -9.25 14.30
C LEU A 215 11.42 -10.29 14.47
N GLN A 216 11.13 -11.57 14.20
CA GLN A 216 12.15 -12.62 14.25
C GLN A 216 13.25 -12.38 13.22
N LEU A 217 12.90 -11.91 12.02
CA LEU A 217 13.86 -11.63 10.96
C LEU A 217 14.81 -10.49 11.35
N VAL A 218 14.27 -9.38 11.88
CA VAL A 218 15.05 -8.22 12.32
C VAL A 218 16.07 -8.63 13.38
N ASN A 219 15.69 -9.54 14.28
CA ASN A 219 16.53 -10.02 15.37
C ASN A 219 17.42 -11.24 15.00
N ALA A 220 17.27 -11.81 13.80
CA ALA A 220 17.97 -13.03 13.42
C ALA A 220 19.31 -12.76 12.72
N HIS A 221 20.23 -13.72 12.87
CA HIS A 221 21.54 -13.71 12.24
C HIS A 221 21.84 -15.07 11.59
N GLY A 222 22.75 -15.08 10.61
CA GLY A 222 23.20 -16.29 9.92
C GLY A 222 22.06 -17.06 9.25
N SER A 223 22.17 -18.40 9.22
CA SER A 223 21.21 -19.29 8.53
C SER A 223 19.78 -19.22 9.06
N LEU A 224 19.57 -18.76 10.30
CA LEU A 224 18.24 -18.55 10.85
C LEU A 224 17.52 -17.40 10.13
N LYS A 225 18.26 -16.32 9.78
CA LYS A 225 17.72 -15.18 9.03
C LYS A 225 17.16 -15.63 7.69
N ASP A 226 17.90 -16.45 6.95
CA ASP A 226 17.47 -16.98 5.65
C ASP A 226 16.24 -17.88 5.76
N LYS A 227 16.15 -18.68 6.84
CA LYS A 227 14.98 -19.52 7.09
C LYS A 227 13.73 -18.68 7.35
N ILE A 228 13.84 -17.63 8.18
CA ILE A 228 12.71 -16.75 8.48
C ILE A 228 12.31 -15.95 7.24
N TYR A 229 13.28 -15.43 6.48
CA TYR A 229 13.02 -14.74 5.22
C TYR A 229 12.20 -15.61 4.27
N ARG A 230 12.60 -16.88 4.05
CA ARG A 230 11.82 -17.82 3.24
C ARG A 230 10.40 -18.06 3.76
N ASN A 231 10.22 -18.08 5.09
CA ASN A 231 8.88 -18.22 5.68
C ASN A 231 8.00 -16.98 5.44
N ILE A 232 8.56 -15.78 5.43
CA ILE A 232 7.83 -14.55 5.07
C ILE A 232 7.46 -14.58 3.59
N VAL A 233 8.41 -14.92 2.71
CA VAL A 233 8.15 -15.00 1.26
C VAL A 233 7.09 -16.07 0.94
N ALA A 234 7.12 -17.21 1.63
CA ALA A 234 6.12 -18.27 1.47
C ALA A 234 4.81 -18.01 2.23
N PHE A 235 4.67 -16.87 2.90
CA PHE A 235 3.43 -16.50 3.57
C PHE A 235 2.35 -16.23 2.51
N ASP A 236 1.14 -16.74 2.73
CA ASP A 236 0.02 -16.72 1.79
C ASP A 236 -0.56 -15.30 1.52
N LEU A 237 0.14 -14.25 1.94
CA LEU A 237 -0.23 -12.87 1.64
C LEU A 237 -0.04 -12.58 0.16
N GLY A 238 0.99 -13.14 -0.49
CA GLY A 238 1.24 -12.83 -1.91
C GLY A 238 0.07 -13.19 -2.83
N GLN A 239 -0.54 -14.36 -2.64
CA GLN A 239 -1.70 -14.77 -3.41
C GLN A 239 -2.94 -13.94 -3.06
N ASP A 240 -3.15 -13.63 -1.77
CA ASP A 240 -4.21 -12.73 -1.32
C ASP A 240 -4.09 -11.36 -2.01
N LEU A 241 -2.88 -10.78 -2.08
CA LEU A 241 -2.64 -9.49 -2.73
C LEU A 241 -2.92 -9.51 -4.23
N VAL A 242 -2.54 -10.58 -4.94
CA VAL A 242 -2.83 -10.72 -6.38
C VAL A 242 -4.33 -10.77 -6.60
N ASN A 243 -5.04 -11.64 -5.87
CA ASN A 243 -6.48 -11.81 -6.02
C ASN A 243 -7.21 -10.49 -5.75
N GLU A 244 -6.92 -9.87 -4.61
CA GLU A 244 -7.51 -8.61 -4.17
C GLU A 244 -7.28 -7.48 -5.18
N THR A 245 -6.04 -7.33 -5.64
CA THR A 245 -5.69 -6.29 -6.62
C THR A 245 -6.41 -6.52 -7.95
N THR A 246 -6.41 -7.75 -8.45
CA THR A 246 -7.03 -8.07 -9.74
C THR A 246 -8.54 -7.91 -9.71
N GLU A 247 -9.19 -8.29 -8.60
CA GLU A 247 -10.63 -8.09 -8.40
C GLU A 247 -10.99 -6.60 -8.35
N GLN A 248 -10.23 -5.78 -7.62
CA GLN A 248 -10.45 -4.33 -7.61
C GLN A 248 -10.23 -3.71 -9.00
N LEU A 249 -9.18 -4.10 -9.72
CA LEU A 249 -8.95 -3.60 -11.09
C LEU A 249 -10.09 -3.98 -12.03
N ASP A 250 -10.68 -5.16 -11.91
CA ASP A 250 -11.85 -5.57 -12.70
C ASP A 250 -13.09 -4.75 -12.34
N ASN A 251 -13.29 -4.49 -11.05
CA ASN A 251 -14.37 -3.63 -10.59
C ASN A 251 -14.19 -2.18 -11.09
N TRP A 252 -12.97 -1.66 -11.10
CA TRP A 252 -12.64 -0.33 -11.66
C TRP A 252 -12.89 -0.27 -13.16
N GLN A 253 -12.47 -1.28 -13.92
CA GLN A 253 -12.75 -1.37 -15.35
C GLN A 253 -14.26 -1.34 -15.63
N SER A 254 -15.03 -2.16 -14.91
CA SER A 254 -16.49 -2.21 -15.04
C SER A 254 -17.17 -0.86 -14.76
N VAL A 255 -16.71 -0.13 -13.74
CA VAL A 255 -17.22 1.21 -13.42
C VAL A 255 -16.93 2.20 -14.55
N ILE A 256 -15.71 2.19 -15.09
CA ILE A 256 -15.32 3.09 -16.18
C ILE A 256 -16.08 2.76 -17.47
N GLU A 257 -16.21 1.48 -17.82
CA GLU A 257 -16.99 1.03 -18.98
C GLU A 257 -18.45 1.50 -18.91
N LYS A 258 -19.08 1.36 -17.73
CA LYS A 258 -20.42 1.89 -17.49
C LYS A 258 -20.48 3.41 -17.71
N ASN A 259 -19.50 4.15 -17.22
CA ASN A 259 -19.44 5.60 -17.39
C ASN A 259 -19.24 6.01 -18.86
N ILE A 260 -18.44 5.27 -19.63
CA ILE A 260 -18.28 5.45 -21.07
C ILE A 260 -19.62 5.25 -21.79
N ASN A 261 -20.35 4.19 -21.46
CA ASN A 261 -21.66 3.91 -22.06
C ASN A 261 -22.66 5.03 -21.77
N ILE A 262 -22.76 5.47 -20.50
CA ILE A 262 -23.63 6.60 -20.10
C ILE A 262 -23.24 7.88 -20.86
N ALA A 263 -21.95 8.20 -20.95
CA ALA A 263 -21.49 9.38 -21.67
C ALA A 263 -21.81 9.28 -23.18
N THR A 264 -21.70 8.10 -23.77
CA THR A 264 -22.01 7.86 -25.19
C THR A 264 -23.50 8.05 -25.47
N GLU A 265 -24.38 7.52 -24.61
CA GLU A 265 -25.83 7.74 -24.70
C GLU A 265 -26.18 9.23 -24.56
N GLN A 266 -25.55 9.94 -23.61
CA GLN A 266 -25.72 11.38 -23.44
C GLN A 266 -25.32 12.15 -24.71
N ALA A 267 -24.18 11.80 -25.34
CA ALA A 267 -23.70 12.41 -26.57
C ALA A 267 -24.74 12.38 -27.69
N ALA A 268 -25.53 11.30 -27.79
CA ALA A 268 -26.56 11.13 -28.80
C ALA A 268 -27.77 12.06 -28.60
N THR A 269 -27.98 12.57 -27.38
CA THR A 269 -29.12 13.45 -27.06
C THR A 269 -28.82 14.94 -27.26
N PHE A 270 -27.54 15.34 -27.29
CA PHE A 270 -27.15 16.73 -27.47
C PHE A 270 -27.33 17.19 -28.92
N THR A 271 -27.89 18.38 -29.10
CA THR A 271 -28.07 19.00 -30.43
C THR A 271 -26.96 20.00 -30.75
N LYS A 272 -26.33 20.60 -29.75
CA LYS A 272 -25.22 21.55 -29.94
C LYS A 272 -23.88 20.83 -30.05
N GLU A 273 -23.10 21.18 -31.07
CA GLU A 273 -21.77 20.57 -31.29
C GLU A 273 -20.78 20.84 -30.16
N GLU A 274 -20.87 21.98 -29.47
CA GLU A 274 -20.01 22.26 -28.30
C GLU A 274 -20.24 21.28 -27.15
N GLU A 275 -21.49 20.88 -26.91
CA GLU A 275 -21.86 19.91 -25.86
C GLU A 275 -21.39 18.51 -26.25
N LYS A 276 -21.58 18.11 -27.52
CA LYS A 276 -21.04 16.85 -28.05
C LYS A 276 -19.52 16.80 -27.93
N GLN A 277 -18.83 17.90 -28.20
CA GLN A 277 -17.37 17.95 -28.13
C GLN A 277 -16.87 17.76 -26.69
N LYS A 278 -17.53 18.37 -25.70
CA LYS A 278 -17.19 18.15 -24.28
C LYS A 278 -17.35 16.68 -23.87
N ILE A 279 -18.43 16.04 -24.32
CA ILE A 279 -18.67 14.62 -24.02
C ILE A 279 -17.67 13.70 -24.73
N ARG A 280 -17.29 14.00 -25.98
CA ARG A 280 -16.24 13.25 -26.68
C ARG A 280 -14.90 13.29 -25.94
N ILE A 281 -14.50 14.47 -25.44
CA ILE A 281 -13.29 14.62 -24.62
C ILE A 281 -13.38 13.77 -23.35
N ARG A 282 -14.54 13.78 -22.69
CA ARG A 282 -14.79 12.94 -21.52
C ARG A 282 -14.67 11.44 -21.83
N ILE A 283 -15.29 10.97 -22.92
CA ILE A 283 -15.19 9.57 -23.37
C ILE A 283 -13.73 9.19 -23.66
N SER A 284 -12.96 10.06 -24.30
CA SER A 284 -11.53 9.84 -24.56
C SER A 284 -10.76 9.59 -23.26
N ARG A 285 -10.92 10.48 -22.27
CA ARG A 285 -10.24 10.36 -20.97
C ARG A 285 -10.61 9.07 -20.23
N LEU A 286 -11.90 8.74 -20.20
CA LEU A 286 -12.36 7.48 -19.58
C LEU A 286 -11.79 6.26 -20.32
N SER A 287 -11.70 6.31 -21.65
CA SER A 287 -11.12 5.23 -22.45
C SER A 287 -9.62 5.07 -22.17
N GLU A 288 -8.88 6.17 -22.05
CA GLU A 288 -7.46 6.16 -21.65
C GLU A 288 -7.27 5.53 -20.27
N MET A 289 -8.11 5.92 -19.30
CA MET A 289 -8.10 5.32 -17.96
C MET A 289 -8.40 3.82 -18.00
N LEU A 290 -9.38 3.39 -18.81
CA LEU A 290 -9.74 1.98 -18.96
C LEU A 290 -8.57 1.15 -19.50
N GLU A 291 -7.91 1.65 -20.55
CA GLU A 291 -6.75 0.98 -21.14
C GLU A 291 -5.56 0.94 -20.17
N GLN A 292 -5.35 1.99 -19.37
CA GLN A 292 -4.33 1.99 -18.31
C GLN A 292 -4.61 0.88 -17.27
N LEU A 293 -5.86 0.71 -16.82
CA LEU A 293 -6.22 -0.35 -15.85
C LEU A 293 -6.01 -1.76 -16.41
N LYS A 294 -6.40 -1.98 -17.68
CA LYS A 294 -6.20 -3.27 -18.36
C LYS A 294 -4.71 -3.60 -18.47
N ALA A 295 -3.91 -2.65 -18.93
CA ALA A 295 -2.47 -2.83 -19.10
C ALA A 295 -1.76 -3.08 -17.75
N ILE A 296 -2.21 -2.44 -16.68
CA ILE A 296 -1.74 -2.71 -15.32
C ILE A 296 -2.06 -4.16 -14.92
N LYS A 297 -3.32 -4.57 -15.07
CA LYS A 297 -3.77 -5.93 -14.71
C LYS A 297 -2.96 -6.99 -15.46
N GLU A 298 -2.78 -6.82 -16.77
CA GLU A 298 -1.99 -7.73 -17.60
C GLU A 298 -0.54 -7.84 -17.13
N THR A 299 0.09 -6.71 -16.80
CA THR A 299 1.47 -6.69 -16.32
C THR A 299 1.62 -7.37 -14.96
N ILE A 300 0.66 -7.17 -14.04
CA ILE A 300 0.63 -7.89 -12.76
C ILE A 300 0.54 -9.39 -13.00
N LEU A 301 -0.42 -9.85 -13.80
CA LEU A 301 -0.64 -11.27 -14.05
C LEU A 301 0.55 -11.93 -14.75
N ALA A 302 1.17 -11.24 -15.70
CA ALA A 302 2.39 -11.72 -16.37
C ALA A 302 3.57 -11.80 -15.40
N GLY A 303 3.78 -10.77 -14.57
CA GLY A 303 4.87 -10.75 -13.59
C GLY A 303 4.71 -11.78 -12.47
N VAL A 304 3.49 -12.06 -12.03
CA VAL A 304 3.20 -13.12 -11.05
C VAL A 304 3.49 -14.50 -11.65
N LYS A 305 3.09 -14.75 -12.91
CA LYS A 305 3.40 -16.02 -13.61
C LYS A 305 4.91 -16.28 -13.71
N LYS A 306 5.72 -15.25 -13.95
CA LYS A 306 7.20 -15.36 -14.00
C LYS A 306 7.82 -15.62 -12.63
N LYS A 307 7.12 -15.31 -11.54
CA LYS A 307 7.58 -15.55 -10.17
C LYS A 307 7.10 -16.87 -9.57
N ASP A 308 6.17 -17.59 -10.22
CA ASP A 308 5.71 -18.88 -9.73
C ASP A 308 6.83 -19.92 -9.92
N PRO A 309 7.41 -20.49 -8.86
CA PRO A 309 8.47 -21.50 -8.99
C PRO A 309 8.01 -22.78 -9.70
N ARG A 310 6.70 -22.96 -9.93
CA ARG A 310 6.13 -24.09 -10.69
C ARG A 310 6.09 -23.84 -12.21
N THR A 311 6.21 -22.59 -12.67
CA THR A 311 6.16 -22.25 -14.09
C THR A 311 7.51 -22.38 -14.81
N GLY A 312 8.60 -22.58 -14.06
CA GLY A 312 9.86 -23.08 -14.61
C GLY A 312 10.60 -22.14 -15.58
N GLU A 313 10.43 -20.83 -15.41
CA GLU A 313 11.29 -19.80 -16.03
C GLU A 313 12.29 -19.21 -15.03
#